data_AF-A0A318VYJ6-F1
#
_entry.id   AF-A0A318VYJ6-F1
#
_cell.length_a   1.000
_cell.length_b   1.000
_cell.length_c   1.000
_cell.angle_alpha   90.00
_cell.angle_beta   90.00
_cell.angle_gamma   90.00
#
_symmetry.space_group_name_H-M   'P 1'
#
loop_
_entity.id
_entity.type
_entity.pdbx_description
1 polymer ?
#
loop_
_entity_poly.entity_id
_entity_poly.type
_entity_poly.pdbx_seq_one_letter_code
_entity_poly.pdbx_strand_id
1 'polypeptide(L)'
;MSTEFDVKKAQPLLAVARGEAGLTAETDAALQALEAELNAIAAELQVEHVGPGVGMADMNAEGAYRIVVREHEHDVTRCEWGVMVCDAADNCDYRPMWPMSGTGRLRRRQVVEALPELVAGWRAAVNEAGQALTPGGQRLVALDTVFNPN
;
A
#
# COMPACT_ATOMS: atom_id res chain seq x y z
N MET A 1 18.77 8.96 -7.64
CA MET A 1 18.54 9.71 -6.39
C MET A 1 17.45 8.97 -5.63
N SER A 2 17.80 8.22 -4.59
CA SER A 2 16.83 7.46 -3.80
C SER A 2 16.11 8.43 -2.88
N THR A 3 14.81 8.64 -3.10
CA THR A 3 13.96 9.41 -2.21
C THR A 3 13.67 8.57 -0.98
N GLU A 4 14.43 8.75 0.10
CA GLU A 4 13.97 8.25 1.40
C GLU A 4 12.61 8.88 1.69
N PHE A 5 11.57 8.03 1.69
CA PHE A 5 10.31 8.34 2.33
C PHE A 5 10.60 8.31 3.83
N ASP A 6 10.74 9.51 4.42
CA ASP A 6 11.14 9.67 5.82
C ASP A 6 9.93 9.79 6.75
N VAL A 7 10.20 9.74 8.05
CA VAL A 7 9.20 9.86 9.12
C VAL A 7 8.36 11.14 9.00
N LYS A 8 8.95 12.25 8.52
CA LYS A 8 8.21 13.53 8.41
C LYS A 8 7.14 13.44 7.32
N LYS A 9 7.46 12.82 6.18
CA LYS A 9 6.48 12.59 5.10
C LYS A 9 5.39 11.61 5.51
N ALA A 10 5.71 10.65 6.38
CA ALA A 10 4.74 9.68 6.89
C ALA A 10 3.82 10.23 7.99
N GLN A 11 4.21 11.30 8.68
CA GLN A 11 3.53 11.79 9.89
C GLN A 11 2.02 12.03 9.72
N PRO A 12 1.52 12.64 8.62
CA PRO A 12 0.08 12.79 8.40
C PRO A 12 -0.65 11.46 8.26
N LEU A 13 0.00 10.43 7.70
CA LEU A 13 -0.56 9.09 7.55
C LEU A 13 -0.62 8.38 8.89
N LEU A 14 0.46 8.46 9.68
CA LEU A 14 0.54 7.86 11.02
C LEU A 14 -0.54 8.43 11.96
N ALA A 15 -0.76 9.74 11.94
CA ALA A 15 -1.78 10.38 12.77
C ALA A 15 -3.20 9.88 12.40
N VAL A 16 -3.48 9.69 11.11
CA VAL A 16 -4.78 9.14 10.67
C VAL A 16 -4.89 7.66 11.04
N ALA A 17 -3.85 6.85 10.81
CA ALA A 17 -3.84 5.42 11.12
C ALA A 17 -4.05 5.15 12.62
N ARG A 18 -3.61 6.05 13.50
CA ARG A 18 -3.81 5.99 14.95
C ARG A 18 -5.15 6.59 15.42
N GLY A 19 -5.95 7.14 14.51
CA GLY A 19 -7.20 7.84 14.85
C GLY A 19 -6.99 9.20 15.55
N GLU A 20 -5.77 9.74 15.54
CA GLU A 20 -5.39 11.02 16.15
C GLU A 20 -5.77 12.22 15.26
N ALA A 21 -5.93 12.00 13.95
CA ALA A 21 -6.28 13.02 12.98
C ALA A 21 -7.31 12.53 11.94
N GLY A 22 -7.95 13.49 11.26
CA GLY A 22 -8.80 13.22 10.10
C GLY A 22 -8.03 13.33 8.77
N LEU A 23 -8.67 12.93 7.68
CA LEU A 23 -8.12 13.12 6.33
C LEU A 23 -8.04 14.61 5.98
N THR A 24 -6.84 15.07 5.61
CA THR A 24 -6.55 16.42 5.14
C THR A 24 -5.86 16.39 3.77
N ALA A 25 -5.66 17.56 3.15
CA ALA A 25 -4.85 17.67 1.93
C ALA A 25 -3.40 17.22 2.15
N GLU A 26 -2.87 17.37 3.37
CA GLU A 26 -1.53 16.87 3.72
C GLU A 26 -1.50 15.35 3.79
N THR A 27 -2.57 14.72 4.32
CA THR A 27 -2.73 13.27 4.27
C THR A 27 -2.79 12.76 2.82
N ASP A 28 -3.55 13.45 1.97
CA ASP A 28 -3.69 13.07 0.55
C ASP A 28 -2.34 13.15 -0.18
N ALA A 29 -1.58 14.24 0.01
CA ALA A 29 -0.25 14.40 -0.57
C ALA A 29 0.74 13.35 -0.03
N ALA A 30 0.69 13.05 1.26
CA ALA A 30 1.53 12.02 1.87
C ALA A 30 1.19 10.63 1.32
N LEU A 31 -0.10 10.31 1.13
CA LEU A 31 -0.54 9.03 0.58
C LEU A 31 -0.10 8.88 -0.89
N GLN A 32 -0.20 9.95 -1.68
CA GLN A 32 0.27 9.94 -3.06
C GLN A 32 1.80 9.74 -3.16
N ALA A 33 2.56 10.39 -2.27
CA ALA A 33 4.02 10.21 -2.21
C ALA A 33 4.39 8.78 -1.78
N LEU A 34 3.69 8.21 -0.81
CA LEU A 34 3.90 6.83 -0.37
C LEU A 34 3.55 5.84 -1.49
N GLU A 35 2.42 6.03 -2.17
CA GLU A 35 2.01 5.20 -3.31
C GLU A 35 3.07 5.19 -4.41
N ALA A 36 3.64 6.35 -4.75
CA ALA A 36 4.73 6.43 -5.71
C ALA A 36 5.97 5.63 -5.27
N GLU A 37 6.35 5.71 -3.99
CA GLU A 37 7.47 4.94 -3.44
C GLU A 37 7.19 3.43 -3.46
N LEU A 38 6.00 3.01 -3.04
CA LEU A 38 5.60 1.60 -3.05
C LEU A 38 5.55 1.03 -4.48
N ASN A 39 5.07 1.80 -5.45
CA ASN A 39 5.11 1.41 -6.87
C ASN A 39 6.55 1.27 -7.38
N ALA A 40 7.46 2.18 -6.99
CA ALA A 40 8.87 2.07 -7.35
C ALA A 40 9.55 0.85 -6.72
N ILE A 41 9.18 0.49 -5.49
CA ILE A 41 9.65 -0.74 -4.83
C ILE A 41 9.06 -1.97 -5.53
N ALA A 42 7.77 -1.95 -5.89
CA ALA A 42 7.09 -3.08 -6.52
C ALA A 42 7.68 -3.40 -7.89
N ALA A 43 7.96 -2.37 -8.69
CA ALA A 43 8.63 -2.51 -9.98
C ALA A 43 10.05 -3.11 -9.87
N GLU A 44 10.77 -2.81 -8.79
CA GLU A 44 12.11 -3.37 -8.53
C GLU A 44 12.05 -4.82 -8.04
N LEU A 45 11.21 -5.09 -7.04
CA LEU A 45 11.22 -6.37 -6.32
C LEU A 45 10.42 -7.46 -7.03
N GLN A 46 9.30 -7.09 -7.67
CA GLN A 46 8.38 -8.02 -8.34
C GLN A 46 7.97 -9.20 -7.44
N VAL A 47 7.69 -8.90 -6.17
CA VAL A 47 7.22 -9.86 -5.17
C VAL A 47 5.74 -9.59 -4.92
N GLU A 48 4.90 -10.57 -5.24
CA GLU A 48 3.46 -10.51 -5.03
C GLU A 48 3.12 -10.52 -3.53
N HIS A 49 2.14 -9.71 -3.16
CA HIS A 49 1.55 -9.72 -1.82
C HIS A 49 0.09 -9.31 -1.86
N VAL A 50 -0.78 -10.19 -1.35
CA VAL A 50 -2.19 -9.87 -1.08
C VAL A 50 -2.30 -9.33 0.34
N GLY A 51 -2.42 -8.01 0.44
CA GLY A 51 -2.47 -7.28 1.70
C GLY A 51 -3.87 -7.19 2.31
N PRO A 52 -4.09 -6.24 3.24
CA PRO A 52 -5.31 -6.11 4.03
C PRO A 52 -6.57 -5.76 3.22
N GLY A 53 -7.72 -6.10 3.79
CA GLY A 53 -9.04 -5.71 3.28
C GLY A 53 -9.37 -4.23 3.54
N VAL A 54 -9.99 -3.55 2.57
CA VAL A 54 -10.29 -2.12 2.67
C VAL A 54 -11.63 -1.73 2.04
N GLY A 55 -12.16 -0.60 2.49
CA GLY A 55 -13.24 0.14 1.83
C GLY A 55 -14.66 -0.39 2.03
N MET A 56 -14.85 -1.39 2.90
CA MET A 56 -16.15 -2.03 3.20
C MET A 56 -16.29 -2.50 4.66
N ALA A 57 -15.47 -1.98 5.58
CA ALA A 57 -15.54 -2.34 7.01
C ALA A 57 -16.90 -1.99 7.65
N ASP A 58 -17.55 -0.92 7.19
CA ASP A 58 -18.88 -0.49 7.61
C ASP A 58 -20.01 -1.42 7.14
N MET A 59 -19.73 -2.29 6.16
CA MET A 59 -20.67 -3.22 5.55
C MET A 59 -20.36 -4.68 5.89
N ASN A 60 -19.44 -4.96 6.80
CA ASN A 60 -18.93 -6.31 7.11
C ASN A 60 -18.52 -7.10 5.86
N ALA A 61 -17.99 -6.42 4.85
CA ALA A 61 -17.57 -7.01 3.58
C ALA A 61 -16.08 -6.75 3.30
N GLU A 62 -15.25 -6.91 4.34
CA GLU A 62 -13.81 -6.65 4.33
C GLU A 62 -13.04 -7.46 3.27
N GLY A 63 -13.62 -8.55 2.76
CA GLY A 63 -13.07 -9.34 1.66
C GLY A 63 -13.38 -8.82 0.25
N ALA A 64 -14.21 -7.79 0.10
CA ALA A 64 -14.62 -7.30 -1.23
C ALA A 64 -13.50 -6.55 -1.95
N TYR A 65 -12.70 -5.78 -1.22
CA TYR A 65 -11.51 -5.13 -1.77
C TYR A 65 -10.30 -5.34 -0.89
N ARG A 66 -9.14 -5.50 -1.50
CA ARG A 66 -7.86 -5.65 -0.80
C ARG A 66 -6.81 -4.74 -1.41
N ILE A 67 -5.83 -4.32 -0.61
CA ILE A 67 -4.63 -3.69 -1.15
C ILE A 67 -3.71 -4.81 -1.63
N VAL A 68 -3.35 -4.80 -2.91
CA VAL A 68 -2.57 -5.88 -3.54
C VAL A 68 -1.35 -5.30 -4.22
N VAL A 69 -0.21 -5.95 -4.03
CA VAL A 69 1.01 -5.73 -4.79
C VAL A 69 1.18 -6.89 -5.77
N ARG A 70 1.09 -6.61 -7.06
CA ARG A 70 1.32 -7.58 -8.14
C ARG A 70 1.58 -6.86 -9.46
N GLU A 71 1.85 -7.63 -10.51
CA GLU A 71 1.69 -7.14 -11.86
C GLU A 71 0.20 -6.91 -12.15
N HIS A 72 -0.16 -5.67 -12.51
CA HIS A 72 -1.51 -5.27 -12.84
C HIS A 72 -1.63 -4.98 -14.33
N GLU A 73 -2.61 -5.62 -14.97
CA GLU A 73 -3.04 -5.26 -16.31
C GLU A 73 -3.98 -4.06 -16.22
N HIS A 74 -3.50 -2.88 -16.61
CA HIS A 74 -4.32 -1.66 -16.62
C HIS A 74 -5.16 -1.56 -17.90
N ASP A 75 -4.59 -1.99 -19.01
CA ASP A 75 -5.23 -2.09 -20.32
C ASP A 75 -4.46 -3.09 -21.19
N VAL A 76 -4.91 -3.28 -22.43
CA VAL A 76 -4.33 -4.24 -23.41
C VAL A 76 -2.86 -3.99 -23.77
N THR A 77 -2.31 -2.85 -23.39
CA THR A 77 -0.94 -2.43 -23.72
C THR A 77 -0.07 -2.17 -22.50
N ARG A 78 -0.62 -2.23 -21.28
CA ARG A 78 0.07 -1.79 -20.07
C ARG A 78 -0.09 -2.79 -18.94
N CYS A 79 0.99 -3.52 -18.69
CA CYS A 79 1.20 -4.37 -17.52
C CYS A 79 2.32 -3.76 -16.68
N GLU A 80 2.04 -3.43 -15.42
CA GLU A 80 3.01 -2.82 -14.52
C GLU A 80 2.90 -3.41 -13.12
N TRP A 81 4.06 -3.66 -12.50
CA TRP A 81 4.14 -3.98 -11.09
C TRP A 81 3.84 -2.73 -10.26
N GLY A 82 2.92 -2.87 -9.31
CA GLY A 82 2.50 -1.76 -8.48
C GLY A 82 1.59 -2.20 -7.35
N VAL A 83 1.18 -1.22 -6.53
CA VAL A 83 0.21 -1.38 -5.46
C VAL A 83 -1.12 -0.76 -5.87
N MET A 84 -2.20 -1.53 -5.75
CA MET A 84 -3.55 -1.10 -6.10
C MET A 84 -4.55 -1.58 -5.06
N VAL A 85 -5.70 -0.90 -4.98
CA VAL A 85 -6.90 -1.45 -4.36
C VAL A 85 -7.62 -2.27 -5.41
N CYS A 86 -7.74 -3.57 -5.16
CA CYS A 86 -8.24 -4.56 -6.09
C CYS A 86 -9.56 -5.16 -5.62
N ASP A 87 -10.40 -5.57 -6.57
CA ASP A 87 -11.61 -6.36 -6.31
C ASP A 87 -11.22 -7.80 -5.99
N ALA A 88 -11.48 -8.22 -4.77
CA ALA A 88 -11.09 -9.51 -4.21
C ALA A 88 -12.26 -10.50 -4.15
N ALA A 89 -13.39 -10.23 -4.82
CA ALA A 89 -14.42 -11.23 -5.02
C ALA A 89 -13.87 -12.45 -5.77
N ASP A 90 -14.40 -13.65 -5.48
CA ASP A 90 -13.90 -14.95 -5.94
C ASP A 90 -13.69 -15.06 -7.47
N ASN A 91 -14.37 -14.23 -8.26
CA ASN A 91 -14.34 -14.24 -9.72
C ASN A 91 -13.60 -13.05 -10.34
N CYS A 92 -13.00 -12.18 -9.53
CA CYS A 92 -12.38 -10.93 -9.97
C CYS A 92 -10.85 -11.01 -10.08
N ASP A 93 -10.20 -12.07 -9.57
CA ASP A 93 -8.74 -12.29 -9.60
C ASP A 93 -7.93 -11.01 -9.27
N TYR A 94 -8.33 -10.30 -8.22
CA TYR A 94 -7.71 -9.04 -7.82
C TYR A 94 -7.63 -8.00 -8.96
N ARG A 95 -8.70 -7.87 -9.73
CA ARG A 95 -8.83 -6.83 -10.75
C ARG A 95 -8.54 -5.45 -10.14
N PRO A 96 -7.60 -4.66 -10.70
CA PRO A 96 -7.28 -3.34 -10.17
C PRO A 96 -8.47 -2.40 -10.34
N MET A 97 -8.89 -1.77 -9.25
CA MET A 97 -10.02 -0.83 -9.24
C MET A 97 -9.55 0.61 -9.11
N TRP A 98 -8.70 0.88 -8.12
CA TRP A 98 -8.22 2.22 -7.83
C TRP A 98 -6.77 2.21 -7.36
N PRO A 99 -5.99 3.26 -7.69
CA PRO A 99 -4.82 3.58 -6.87
C PRO A 99 -5.28 3.88 -5.45
N MET A 100 -4.43 3.60 -4.45
CA MET A 100 -4.67 3.92 -3.03
C MET A 100 -5.06 5.39 -2.86
N SER A 101 -4.32 6.31 -3.49
CA SER A 101 -4.56 7.75 -3.46
C SER A 101 -5.87 8.16 -4.14
N GLY A 102 -6.32 7.39 -5.13
CA GLY A 102 -7.55 7.62 -5.91
C GLY A 102 -8.83 7.13 -5.25
N THR A 103 -8.74 6.44 -4.10
CA THR A 103 -9.93 5.98 -3.37
C THR A 103 -10.77 7.14 -2.82
N GLY A 104 -12.09 6.97 -2.78
CA GLY A 104 -13.01 7.96 -2.19
C GLY A 104 -12.82 8.09 -0.67
N ARG A 105 -13.24 9.23 -0.08
CA ARG A 105 -12.93 9.63 1.30
C ARG A 105 -13.11 8.55 2.37
N LEU A 106 -14.21 7.79 2.35
CA LEU A 106 -14.45 6.72 3.33
C LEU A 106 -13.45 5.57 3.18
N ARG A 107 -13.19 5.12 1.94
CA ARG A 107 -12.23 4.04 1.65
C ARG A 107 -10.80 4.48 1.91
N ARG A 108 -10.47 5.74 1.59
CA ARG A 108 -9.13 6.29 1.80
C ARG A 108 -8.70 6.24 3.25
N ARG A 109 -9.61 6.49 4.19
CA ARG A 109 -9.32 6.34 5.61
C ARG A 109 -8.90 4.91 5.96
N GLN A 110 -9.69 3.93 5.52
CA GLN A 110 -9.39 2.51 5.74
C GLN A 110 -8.08 2.08 5.06
N VAL A 111 -7.77 2.63 3.88
CA VAL A 111 -6.47 2.42 3.22
C VAL A 111 -5.32 2.93 4.08
N VAL A 112 -5.43 4.14 4.64
CA VAL A 112 -4.39 4.71 5.51
C VAL A 112 -4.23 3.91 6.80
N GLU A 113 -5.35 3.50 7.41
CA GLU A 113 -5.36 2.65 8.61
C GLU A 113 -4.72 1.27 8.36
N ALA A 114 -4.80 0.76 7.13
CA ALA A 114 -4.26 -0.54 6.73
C ALA A 114 -2.76 -0.51 6.34
N LEU A 115 -2.14 0.67 6.23
CA LEU A 115 -0.73 0.79 5.80
C LEU A 115 0.28 0.02 6.68
N PRO A 116 0.18 0.03 8.02
CA PRO A 116 1.13 -0.71 8.85
C PRO A 116 1.10 -2.23 8.61
N GLU A 117 -0.10 -2.80 8.45
CA GLU A 117 -0.28 -4.22 8.13
C GLU A 117 0.25 -4.55 6.73
N LEU A 118 -0.08 -3.73 5.73
CA LEU A 118 0.40 -3.89 4.35
C LEU A 118 1.94 -3.92 4.29
N VAL A 119 2.60 -2.96 4.94
CA VAL A 119 4.06 -2.83 4.88
C VAL A 119 4.73 -4.01 5.59
N ALA A 120 4.25 -4.40 6.77
CA ALA A 120 4.79 -5.54 7.51
C ALA A 120 4.60 -6.85 6.74
N GLY A 121 3.41 -7.08 6.18
CA GLY A 121 3.08 -8.27 5.40
C GLY A 121 3.91 -8.37 4.13
N TRP A 122 4.05 -7.28 3.38
CA TRP A 122 4.86 -7.29 2.17
C TRP A 122 6.34 -7.44 2.46
N ARG A 123 6.84 -6.83 3.55
CA ARG A 123 8.22 -7.03 4.03
C ARG A 123 8.50 -8.51 4.30
N ALA A 124 7.57 -9.21 4.96
CA ALA A 124 7.70 -10.65 5.20
C ALA A 124 7.79 -11.44 3.88
N ALA A 125 6.91 -11.16 2.92
CA ALA A 125 6.95 -11.81 1.60
C ALA A 125 8.27 -11.55 0.86
N VAL A 126 8.78 -10.31 0.89
CA VAL A 126 10.07 -9.93 0.29
C VAL A 126 11.24 -10.65 0.96
N ASN A 127 11.17 -10.85 2.27
CA ASN A 127 12.16 -11.62 3.01
C ASN A 127 12.13 -13.11 2.63
N GLU A 128 10.95 -13.71 2.53
CA GLU A 128 10.77 -15.10 2.08
C GLU A 128 11.26 -15.31 0.64
N ALA A 129 11.07 -14.31 -0.22
CA ALA A 129 11.61 -14.29 -1.58
C ALA A 129 13.14 -14.09 -1.65
N GLY A 130 13.83 -13.93 -0.51
CA GLY A 130 15.28 -13.73 -0.43
C GLY A 130 15.75 -12.35 -0.88
N GLN A 131 14.84 -11.37 -0.97
CA GLN A 131 15.14 -10.03 -1.48
C GLN A 131 15.29 -8.96 -0.39
N ALA A 132 15.30 -9.33 0.89
CA ALA A 132 15.38 -8.38 2.00
C ALA A 132 16.61 -7.44 1.96
N LEU A 133 17.73 -7.90 1.36
CA LEU A 133 18.99 -7.13 1.31
C LEU A 133 19.17 -6.34 0.00
N THR A 134 18.23 -6.40 -0.93
CA THR A 134 18.26 -5.56 -2.15
C THR A 134 17.96 -4.10 -1.79
N PRO A 135 18.29 -3.12 -2.67
CA PRO A 135 17.91 -1.73 -2.44
C PRO A 135 16.41 -1.53 -2.18
N GLY A 136 15.54 -2.15 -2.98
CA GLY A 136 14.09 -2.16 -2.75
C GLY A 136 13.68 -2.79 -1.42
N GLY A 137 14.30 -3.92 -1.04
CA GLY A 137 14.02 -4.59 0.23
C GLY A 137 14.40 -3.72 1.44
N GLN A 138 15.54 -3.04 1.39
CA GLN A 138 15.98 -2.12 2.44
C GLN A 138 15.08 -0.88 2.55
N ARG A 139 14.58 -0.36 1.43
CA ARG A 139 13.58 0.73 1.44
C ARG A 139 12.28 0.28 2.11
N LEU A 140 11.82 -0.94 1.85
CA LEU A 140 10.65 -1.50 2.51
C LEU A 140 10.87 -1.72 4.02
N VAL A 141 12.07 -2.13 4.44
CA VAL A 141 12.45 -2.19 5.87
C VAL A 141 12.43 -0.80 6.53
N ALA A 142 12.89 0.23 5.82
CA ALA A 142 12.84 1.59 6.31
C ALA A 142 11.38 2.06 6.50
N LEU A 143 10.50 1.79 5.52
CA LEU A 143 9.06 2.06 5.64
C LEU A 143 8.45 1.32 6.85
N ASP A 144 8.78 0.05 7.04
CA ASP A 144 8.27 -0.74 8.15
C ASP A 144 8.68 -0.15 9.51
N THR A 145 9.91 0.34 9.63
CA THR A 145 10.38 1.02 10.85
C THR A 145 9.58 2.30 11.15
N VAL A 146 9.07 2.98 10.11
CA VAL A 146 8.25 4.18 10.26
C VAL A 146 6.82 3.84 10.68
N PHE A 147 6.21 2.83 10.06
CA PHE A 147 4.81 2.46 10.33
C PHE A 147 4.63 1.57 11.55
N ASN A 148 5.63 0.74 11.87
CA ASN A 148 5.64 -0.23 12.96
C ASN A 148 6.86 0.02 13.89
N PRO A 149 6.95 1.19 14.55
CA PRO A 149 8.00 1.43 15.53
C PRO A 149 7.80 0.49 16.73
N ASN A 150 8.88 -0.20 17.14
CA ASN A 150 8.90 -1.06 18.33
C ASN A 150 8.52 -0.31 19.62
#